data_AF-A0A968XMV4-F1
#
_entry.id   AF-A0A968XMV4-F1
#
_cell.length_a   1.000
_cell.length_b   1.000
_cell.length_c   1.000
_cell.angle_alpha   90.00
_cell.angle_beta   90.00
_cell.angle_gamma   90.00
#
_symmetry.space_group_name_H-M   'P 1'
#
loop_
_entity.id
_entity.type
_entity.pdbx_description
1 polymer ?
#
loop_
_entity_poly.entity_id
_entity_poly.type
_entity_poly.pdbx_seq_one_letter_code
_entity_poly.pdbx_strand_id
1 'polypeptide(L)'
;MPTTRLRRFAQWLQEGWVDYLAPQLYWSSKKEGQKFPVLLNWWRGENKKKRHLWAGIAPYKIGDEKHPDFTPDEIVLQIDTTRGQLKDGAGTIHFSAKPIMQNNNGIRDTLREKAYRGKRHNPRKPLDYHNFADCAGFEFY
;
A
#
# COMPACT_ATOMS: atom_id res chain seq x y z
N MET A 1 -9.64 17.41 -1.60
CA MET A 1 -10.45 16.61 -2.55
C MET A 1 -9.48 15.89 -3.49
N PRO A 2 -9.67 14.59 -3.82
CA PRO A 2 -8.78 13.89 -4.74
C PRO A 2 -8.95 14.44 -6.17
N THR A 3 -7.87 14.47 -6.95
CA THR A 3 -7.90 14.92 -8.36
C THR A 3 -8.55 13.87 -9.28
N THR A 4 -8.99 14.28 -10.48
CA THR A 4 -9.63 13.44 -11.51
C THR A 4 -8.83 12.17 -11.86
N ARG A 5 -7.51 12.18 -11.70
CA ARG A 5 -6.62 11.02 -11.95
C ARG A 5 -6.82 9.89 -10.94
N LEU A 6 -7.16 10.18 -9.69
CA LEU A 6 -7.36 9.16 -8.65
C LEU A 6 -8.72 8.45 -8.79
N ARG A 7 -9.71 9.11 -9.40
CA ARG A 7 -11.07 8.57 -9.59
C ARG A 7 -11.10 7.32 -10.46
N ARG A 8 -10.24 7.23 -11.50
CA ARG A 8 -10.23 6.07 -12.41
C ARG A 8 -9.72 4.78 -11.75
N PHE A 9 -8.69 4.87 -10.91
CA PHE A 9 -8.18 3.71 -10.18
C PHE A 9 -9.13 3.26 -9.06
N ALA A 10 -9.82 4.21 -8.44
CA ALA A 10 -10.91 3.89 -7.51
C ALA A 10 -12.02 3.09 -8.21
N GLN A 11 -12.39 3.46 -9.44
CA GLN A 11 -13.36 2.71 -10.24
C GLN A 11 -12.90 1.26 -10.47
N TRP A 12 -11.63 1.01 -10.79
CA TRP A 12 -11.13 -0.36 -10.99
C TRP A 12 -11.28 -1.23 -9.73
N LEU A 13 -11.09 -0.66 -8.55
CA LEU A 13 -11.33 -1.35 -7.27
C LEU A 13 -12.83 -1.56 -6.99
N GLN A 14 -13.67 -0.59 -7.34
CA GLN A 14 -15.12 -0.66 -7.15
C GLN A 14 -15.76 -1.71 -8.06
N GLU A 15 -15.33 -1.76 -9.33
CA GLU A 15 -15.80 -2.74 -10.32
C GLU A 15 -15.10 -4.10 -10.15
N GLY A 16 -13.94 -4.14 -9.49
CA GLY A 16 -13.20 -5.36 -9.21
C GLY A 16 -12.42 -5.90 -10.41
N TRP A 17 -12.01 -5.03 -11.33
CA TRP A 17 -11.22 -5.37 -12.53
C TRP A 17 -9.77 -5.76 -12.25
N VAL A 18 -9.29 -5.48 -11.04
CA VAL A 18 -7.93 -5.81 -10.59
C VAL A 18 -7.97 -6.69 -9.35
N ASP A 19 -7.04 -7.63 -9.26
CA ASP A 19 -6.89 -8.50 -8.07
C ASP A 19 -6.29 -7.75 -6.88
N TYR A 20 -5.40 -6.79 -7.17
CA TYR A 20 -4.77 -5.94 -6.17
C TYR A 20 -4.52 -4.53 -6.70
N LEU A 21 -4.43 -3.57 -5.78
CA LEU A 21 -3.96 -2.21 -6.06
C LEU A 21 -2.82 -1.85 -5.12
N ALA A 22 -1.81 -1.17 -5.65
CA ALA A 22 -0.67 -0.66 -4.90
C ALA A 22 -0.55 0.86 -4.99
N PRO A 23 -1.36 1.63 -4.22
CA PRO A 23 -1.26 3.08 -4.25
C PRO A 23 0.09 3.55 -3.71
N GLN A 24 0.74 4.46 -4.42
CA GLN A 24 2.01 5.07 -3.99
C GLN A 24 1.75 6.11 -2.91
N LEU A 25 1.86 5.74 -1.64
CA LEU A 25 1.57 6.56 -0.48
C LEU A 25 2.84 7.20 0.11
N TYR A 26 3.57 7.96 -0.70
CA TYR A 26 4.89 8.51 -0.33
C TYR A 26 4.82 9.79 0.52
N TRP A 27 3.94 9.79 1.51
CA TRP A 27 3.72 10.88 2.45
C TRP A 27 4.07 10.45 3.87
N SER A 28 4.60 11.37 4.66
CA SER A 28 4.84 11.14 6.09
C SER A 28 3.52 11.07 6.86
N SER A 29 3.49 10.31 7.95
CA SER A 29 2.37 10.28 8.89
C SER A 29 2.21 11.59 9.67
N LYS A 30 3.27 12.40 9.75
CA LYS A 30 3.33 13.66 10.52
C LYS A 30 2.95 14.91 9.71
N LYS A 31 3.06 14.86 8.38
CA LYS A 31 2.83 16.03 7.51
C LYS A 31 1.40 16.56 7.59
N GLU A 32 1.18 17.87 7.66
CA GLU A 32 -0.17 18.44 7.60
C GLU A 32 -0.80 18.30 6.20
N GLY A 33 -2.12 18.04 6.17
CA GLY A 33 -2.90 17.85 4.95
C GLY A 33 -2.94 16.40 4.45
N GLN A 34 -1.90 15.94 3.76
CA GLN A 34 -1.86 14.61 3.13
C GLN A 34 -1.07 13.61 3.98
N LYS A 35 -1.71 13.09 5.04
CA LYS A 35 -1.12 12.09 5.93
C LYS A 35 -1.28 10.69 5.35
N PHE A 36 -0.23 9.87 5.46
CA PHE A 36 -0.28 8.43 5.12
C PHE A 36 -1.54 7.71 5.63
N PRO A 37 -1.88 7.76 6.94
CA PRO A 37 -3.05 7.05 7.47
C PRO A 37 -4.39 7.53 6.87
N VAL A 38 -4.49 8.79 6.48
CA VAL A 38 -5.73 9.36 5.91
C VAL A 38 -5.92 8.86 4.47
N LEU A 39 -4.85 8.86 3.69
CA LEU A 39 -4.88 8.36 2.31
C LEU A 39 -5.12 6.86 2.25
N LEU A 40 -4.49 6.09 3.14
CA LEU A 40 -4.73 4.66 3.23
C LEU A 40 -6.19 4.35 3.58
N ASN A 41 -6.77 5.06 4.56
CA ASN A 41 -8.17 4.91 4.93
C ASN A 41 -9.11 5.26 3.78
N TRP A 42 -8.78 6.27 2.98
CA TRP A 42 -9.54 6.63 1.78
C TRP A 42 -9.54 5.47 0.76
N TRP A 43 -8.37 4.93 0.41
CA TRP A 43 -8.28 3.77 -0.50
C TRP A 43 -9.01 2.53 0.00
N ARG A 44 -8.98 2.28 1.32
CA ARG A 44 -9.77 1.22 1.94
C ARG A 44 -11.27 1.45 1.73
N GLY A 45 -11.74 2.70 1.82
CA GLY A 45 -13.13 3.07 1.56
C GLY A 45 -13.57 2.84 0.12
N GLU A 46 -12.67 3.05 -0.85
CA GLU A 46 -12.92 2.80 -2.28
C GLU A 46 -12.96 1.31 -2.65
N ASN A 47 -12.35 0.45 -1.84
CA ASN A 47 -12.22 -0.99 -2.10
C ASN A 47 -13.50 -1.78 -1.75
N LYS A 48 -14.56 -1.60 -2.53
CA LYS A 48 -15.88 -2.23 -2.29
C LYS A 48 -15.88 -3.75 -2.48
N LYS A 49 -15.03 -4.26 -3.37
CA LYS A 49 -14.92 -5.69 -3.70
C LYS A 49 -13.87 -6.43 -2.85
N LYS A 50 -13.30 -5.79 -1.83
CA LYS A 50 -12.31 -6.39 -0.90
C LYS A 50 -11.09 -6.99 -1.63
N ARG A 51 -10.63 -6.34 -2.69
CA ARG A 51 -9.40 -6.69 -3.41
C ARG A 51 -8.17 -6.44 -2.53
N HIS A 52 -7.03 -7.00 -2.89
CA HIS A 52 -5.82 -6.77 -2.09
C HIS A 52 -5.36 -5.31 -2.22
N LEU A 53 -5.04 -4.67 -1.09
CA LEU A 53 -4.52 -3.31 -1.07
C LEU A 53 -3.13 -3.33 -0.43
N TRP A 54 -2.11 -2.98 -1.20
CA TRP A 54 -0.71 -3.02 -0.77
C TRP A 54 -0.10 -1.63 -0.80
N ALA A 55 0.05 -1.00 0.36
CA ALA A 55 0.51 0.38 0.44
C ALA A 55 1.95 0.52 -0.08
N GLY A 56 2.17 1.38 -1.06
CA GLY A 56 3.52 1.77 -1.49
C GLY A 56 4.12 2.78 -0.53
N ILE A 57 5.27 2.47 0.06
CA ILE A 57 6.00 3.35 1.00
C ILE A 57 7.37 3.73 0.42
N ALA A 58 7.97 4.80 0.93
CA ALA A 58 9.16 5.43 0.34
C ALA A 58 10.42 5.41 1.25
N PRO A 59 11.03 4.24 1.53
CA PRO A 59 12.32 4.16 2.22
C PRO A 59 13.44 4.99 1.57
N TYR A 60 13.36 5.28 0.27
CA TYR A 60 14.38 6.08 -0.42
C TYR A 60 14.47 7.54 0.08
N LYS A 61 13.43 8.03 0.78
CA LYS A 61 13.41 9.38 1.36
C LYS A 61 14.14 9.48 2.70
N ILE A 62 14.58 8.35 3.28
CA ILE A 62 15.27 8.37 4.58
C ILE A 62 16.63 9.04 4.42
N GLY A 63 16.90 10.05 5.25
CA GLY A 63 18.13 10.83 5.21
C GLY A 63 18.16 11.93 4.14
N ASP A 64 17.05 12.16 3.42
CA ASP A 64 16.89 13.34 2.58
C ASP A 64 16.50 14.54 3.46
N GLU A 65 17.29 15.61 3.41
CA GLU A 65 17.07 16.85 4.16
C GLU A 65 15.71 17.50 3.84
N LYS A 66 15.16 17.26 2.65
CA LYS A 66 13.83 17.74 2.25
C LYS A 66 12.69 16.94 2.90
N HIS A 67 13.02 15.79 3.49
CA HIS A 67 12.08 14.83 4.05
C HIS A 67 12.52 14.33 5.44
N PRO A 68 12.75 15.25 6.41
CA PRO A 68 13.31 14.90 7.72
C PRO A 68 12.42 13.97 8.54
N ASP A 69 11.11 13.94 8.25
CA ASP A 69 10.17 13.03 8.91
C ASP A 69 10.33 11.57 8.49
N PHE A 70 10.99 11.28 7.36
CA PHE A 70 11.20 9.92 6.89
C PHE A 70 12.38 9.31 7.65
N THR A 71 12.07 8.60 8.73
CA THR A 71 13.02 7.80 9.50
C THR A 71 12.71 6.31 9.34
N PRO A 72 13.63 5.40 9.71
CA PRO A 72 13.32 3.98 9.78
C PRO A 72 12.09 3.65 10.63
N ASP A 73 11.90 4.37 11.74
CA ASP A 73 10.74 4.20 12.62
C ASP A 73 9.44 4.71 11.99
N GLU A 74 9.49 5.78 11.20
CA GLU A 74 8.32 6.22 10.41
C GLU A 74 7.92 5.15 9.39
N ILE A 75 8.88 4.47 8.75
CA ILE A 75 8.57 3.36 7.84
C ILE A 75 7.91 2.20 8.58
N VAL A 76 8.39 1.85 9.77
CA VAL A 76 7.75 0.83 10.62
C VAL A 76 6.33 1.25 10.99
N LEU A 77 6.13 2.51 11.40
CA LEU A 77 4.81 3.05 11.73
C LEU A 77 3.84 2.95 10.54
N GLN A 78 4.30 3.20 9.31
CA GLN A 78 3.46 3.05 8.11
C GLN A 78 3.07 1.58 7.86
N ILE A 79 3.99 0.64 8.08
CA ILE A 79 3.71 -0.80 7.99
C ILE A 79 2.65 -1.21 9.03
N ASP A 80 2.82 -0.80 10.28
CA ASP A 80 1.91 -1.15 11.37
C ASP A 80 0.54 -0.49 11.20
N THR A 81 0.52 0.76 10.73
CA THR A 81 -0.71 1.45 10.31
C THR A 81 -1.41 0.66 9.21
N THR A 82 -0.66 0.14 8.24
CA THR A 82 -1.23 -0.65 7.14
C THR A 82 -1.87 -1.93 7.65
N ARG A 83 -1.19 -2.65 8.54
CA ARG A 83 -1.71 -3.87 9.18
C ARG A 83 -2.95 -3.59 10.03
N GLY A 84 -2.94 -2.50 10.81
CA GLY A 84 -4.07 -2.11 11.65
C GLY A 84 -5.31 -1.69 10.85
N GLN A 85 -5.13 -0.92 9.77
CA GLN A 85 -6.25 -0.42 8.98
C GLN A 85 -6.86 -1.46 8.03
N LEU A 86 -6.03 -2.32 7.42
CA LEU A 86 -6.45 -3.27 6.39
C LEU A 86 -6.71 -4.68 6.90
N LYS A 87 -6.17 -5.06 8.07
CA LYS A 87 -6.31 -6.39 8.68
C LYS A 87 -5.82 -7.51 7.74
N ASP A 88 -6.66 -8.48 7.40
CA ASP A 88 -6.29 -9.65 6.61
C ASP A 88 -5.88 -9.27 5.18
N GLY A 89 -4.75 -9.79 4.71
CA GLY A 89 -4.25 -9.51 3.36
C GLY A 89 -3.57 -8.14 3.22
N ALA A 90 -3.31 -7.44 4.32
CA ALA A 90 -2.50 -6.22 4.34
C ALA A 90 -1.09 -6.49 3.81
N GLY A 91 -0.67 -5.68 2.84
CA GLY A 91 0.67 -5.75 2.27
C GLY A 91 1.30 -4.36 2.16
N THR A 92 2.61 -4.33 1.98
CA THR A 92 3.37 -3.09 1.84
C THR A 92 4.45 -3.29 0.79
N ILE A 93 4.60 -2.32 -0.12
CA ILE A 93 5.61 -2.33 -1.19
C ILE A 93 6.62 -1.22 -0.90
N HIS A 94 7.90 -1.58 -0.86
CA HIS A 94 8.99 -0.65 -0.61
C HIS A 94 9.54 -0.11 -1.93
N PHE A 95 9.37 1.18 -2.19
CA PHE A 95 10.04 1.83 -3.30
C PHE A 95 11.26 2.60 -2.80
N SER A 96 12.47 2.37 -3.29
CA SER A 96 12.93 1.19 -4.05
C SER A 96 13.64 0.19 -3.13
N ALA A 97 14.13 -0.91 -3.69
CA ALA A 97 14.93 -1.89 -2.95
C ALA A 97 16.32 -1.36 -2.55
N LYS A 98 16.89 -0.41 -3.31
CA LYS A 98 18.26 0.13 -3.10
C LYS A 98 18.55 0.57 -1.66
N PRO A 99 17.76 1.47 -1.02
CA PRO A 99 18.03 1.92 0.35
C PRO A 99 18.01 0.77 1.37
N ILE A 100 17.17 -0.26 1.14
CA ILE A 100 17.10 -1.44 2.01
C ILE A 100 18.33 -2.32 1.81
N MET A 101 18.73 -2.58 0.57
CA MET A 101 19.91 -3.39 0.27
C MET A 101 21.19 -2.77 0.84
N GLN A 102 21.31 -1.45 0.73
CA GLN A 102 22.45 -0.68 1.23
C GLN A 102 22.37 -0.41 2.74
N ASN A 103 21.26 -0.79 3.40
CA ASN A 103 20.98 -0.51 4.80
C ASN A 103 21.13 0.99 5.16
N ASN A 104 20.67 1.86 4.26
CA ASN A 104 20.77 3.30 4.46
C ASN A 104 20.11 3.68 5.78
N ASN A 105 20.84 4.39 6.63
CA ASN A 105 20.36 4.83 7.95
C ASN A 105 19.81 3.68 8.82
N GLY A 106 20.26 2.43 8.63
CA GLY A 106 19.85 1.29 9.43
C GLY A 106 18.45 0.72 9.11
N ILE A 107 17.85 1.10 7.98
CA ILE A 107 16.48 0.68 7.62
C ILE A 107 16.31 -0.83 7.55
N ARG A 108 17.28 -1.58 7.01
CA ARG A 108 17.16 -3.03 6.84
C ARG A 108 17.09 -3.72 8.20
N ASP A 109 17.94 -3.30 9.13
CA ASP A 109 18.03 -3.90 10.45
C ASP A 109 16.77 -3.55 11.26
N THR A 110 16.31 -2.30 11.17
CA THR A 110 15.06 -1.85 11.79
C THR A 110 13.85 -2.64 11.25
N LEU A 111 13.75 -2.82 9.94
CA LEU A 111 12.69 -3.62 9.32
C LEU A 111 12.75 -5.08 9.78
N ARG A 112 13.95 -5.66 9.86
CA ARG A 112 14.14 -7.04 10.32
C ARG A 112 13.72 -7.23 11.77
N GLU A 113 14.05 -6.27 12.64
CA GLU A 113 13.82 -6.37 14.08
C GLU A 113 12.39 -6.02 14.48
N LYS A 114 11.83 -4.95 13.90
CA LYS A 114 10.55 -4.38 14.33
C LYS A 114 9.38 -4.78 13.43
N ALA A 115 9.56 -4.79 12.10
CA ALA A 115 8.45 -4.98 11.17
C ALA A 115 8.27 -6.43 10.70
N TYR A 116 9.34 -7.17 10.46
CA TYR A 116 9.31 -8.49 9.80
C TYR A 116 9.88 -9.62 10.66
N ARG A 117 10.04 -9.39 11.97
CA ARG A 117 10.48 -10.40 12.92
C ARG A 117 9.36 -11.43 13.15
N GLY A 118 9.46 -12.57 12.47
CA GLY A 118 8.54 -13.71 12.65
C GLY A 118 7.22 -13.57 11.90
N LYS A 119 6.71 -14.72 11.43
CA LYS A 119 5.57 -14.92 10.52
C LYS A 119 5.75 -14.38 9.09
N ARG A 120 6.07 -15.33 8.18
CA ARG A 120 5.72 -15.24 6.76
C ARG A 120 4.18 -15.21 6.69
N HIS A 121 3.58 -14.04 6.57
CA HIS A 121 2.16 -13.95 6.19
C HIS A 121 2.07 -14.40 4.73
N ASN A 122 1.79 -15.68 4.51
CA ASN A 122 1.46 -16.18 3.19
C ASN A 122 0.09 -15.58 2.83
N PRO A 123 -0.04 -14.71 1.80
CA PRO A 123 -1.33 -14.22 1.38
C PRO A 123 -2.06 -15.36 0.64
N ARG A 124 -2.48 -16.39 1.38
CA ARG A 124 -3.41 -17.42 0.89
C ARG A 124 -4.80 -17.08 1.40
N LYS A 125 -5.50 -16.25 0.64
CA LYS A 125 -6.87 -16.59 0.30
C LYS A 125 -6.83 -17.03 -1.16
N PRO A 126 -7.26 -18.25 -1.52
CA PRO A 126 -7.57 -18.55 -2.90
C PRO A 126 -8.57 -17.50 -3.37
N LEU A 127 -8.30 -16.86 -4.51
CA LEU A 127 -9.33 -16.08 -5.18
C LEU A 127 -10.48 -17.04 -5.46
N ASP A 128 -11.67 -16.74 -4.95
CA ASP A 128 -12.87 -17.47 -5.32
C ASP A 128 -13.19 -17.09 -6.77
N TYR A 129 -12.90 -17.98 -7.72
CA TYR A 129 -13.03 -17.74 -9.16
C TYR A 129 -14.48 -17.91 -9.67
N HIS A 130 -15.47 -18.02 -8.79
CA HIS A 130 -16.87 -18.09 -9.18
C HIS A 130 -17.41 -16.70 -9.59
N ASN A 131 -17.19 -16.33 -10.86
CA ASN A 131 -18.05 -15.50 -11.74
C ASN A 131 -17.24 -14.70 -12.78
N PHE A 132 -16.52 -15.39 -13.66
CA PHE A 132 -15.96 -14.78 -14.88
C PHE A 132 -16.98 -14.69 -16.03
N ALA A 133 -18.24 -15.08 -15.81
CA ALA A 133 -19.26 -15.13 -16.86
C ALA A 133 -19.91 -13.77 -17.21
N ASP A 134 -19.76 -12.73 -16.38
CA ASP A 134 -20.46 -11.45 -16.59
C ASP A 134 -19.67 -10.39 -17.40
N CYS A 135 -18.50 -10.73 -17.96
CA CYS A 135 -17.67 -9.78 -18.71
C CYS A 135 -17.77 -9.88 -20.25
N ALA A 136 -18.62 -10.75 -20.79
CA ALA A 136 -18.83 -10.87 -22.24
C ALA A 136 -20.06 -10.05 -22.69
N GLY A 137 -19.93 -8.72 -22.68
CA GLY A 137 -20.95 -7.78 -23.17
C GLY A 137 -20.45 -6.80 -24.22
N PHE A 138 -19.38 -7.15 -24.95
CA PHE A 138 -18.91 -6.39 -26.12
C PHE A 138 -19.28 -7.16 -27.39
N GLU A 139 -20.50 -6.96 -27.86
CA GLU A 139 -20.84 -7.19 -29.27
C GLU A 139 -20.19 -6.06 -30.08
N PHE A 140 -19.26 -6.42 -30.97
CA PHE A 140 -18.91 -5.59 -32.11
C PHE A 140 -19.64 -6.15 -33.32
N TYR A 141 -20.59 -5.36 -33.84
CA TYR A 141 -21.33 -5.44 -35.12
C TYR A 141 -21.94 -6.77 -35.55
#